data_AF-A0A099S489-F1
#
_entry.id   AF-A0A099S489-F1
#
_cell.length_a   1.000
_cell.length_b   1.000
_cell.length_c   1.000
_cell.angle_alpha   90.00
_cell.angle_beta   90.00
_cell.angle_gamma   90.00
#
_symmetry.space_group_name_H-M   'P 1'
#
loop_
_entity.id
_entity.type
_entity.pdbx_description
1 polymer ?
#
loop_
_entity_poly.entity_id
_entity_poly.type
_entity_poly.pdbx_seq_one_letter_code
_entity_poly.pdbx_strand_id
1 'polypeptide(L)'
;MGVYSSNILAPKGNSGMTLLSSHNDDSTVKFPDIGFDFFYNDVNCRTTININGNSWIGFTGATEQLKVNRRDAGADNIYYAAETVNGKPTFRIRWEGHQSYSTWGTLNLVWELILFDDSAMILIIEKIPNTGTNSFVNPELGTTTLTLESSRSYAFIPQAAQGKSYIIQEGSYIQTDIKYLMVDGNDVKNWDSVSLSYVKVSELPLTAEKFQTYGDDTYHKERTGLISTSPVLKIWSPLAEMIAPQITQTIKPKPTIVNMKEDILFSEAYIIDIINAAVTLDNAGSGVITFIVSTDSGVTWKAWNGSSWVLVDIANMQDVKTKGMSVTVLQGITEAQWTSLGLLNKTIRFAWYMEVTSSVDVLKLKQIRVNYNTV
;
A
#
# COMPACT_ATOMS: atom_id res chain seq x y z
N MET A 1 -9.67 3.09 -10.07
CA MET A 1 -9.68 4.38 -9.37
C MET A 1 -10.46 5.33 -10.27
N GLY A 2 -11.68 5.64 -9.85
CA GLY A 2 -12.59 6.50 -10.59
C GLY A 2 -12.15 7.96 -10.65
N VAL A 3 -12.93 8.75 -11.38
CA VAL A 3 -12.67 10.16 -11.66
C VAL A 3 -13.75 11.02 -11.00
N TYR A 4 -13.32 12.13 -10.41
CA TYR A 4 -14.20 13.16 -9.91
C TYR A 4 -15.02 13.79 -11.05
N SER A 5 -16.29 14.06 -10.79
CA SER A 5 -17.14 14.84 -11.68
C SER A 5 -17.78 15.98 -10.90
N SER A 6 -17.79 17.20 -11.44
CA SER A 6 -18.52 18.33 -10.86
C SER A 6 -20.04 18.21 -11.03
N ASN A 7 -20.53 17.18 -11.71
CA ASN A 7 -21.95 16.94 -11.89
C ASN A 7 -22.62 16.61 -10.55
N ILE A 8 -23.71 17.31 -10.25
CA ILE A 8 -24.55 17.03 -9.08
C ILE A 8 -25.52 15.90 -9.43
N LEU A 9 -25.55 14.86 -8.59
CA LEU A 9 -26.51 13.78 -8.72
C LEU A 9 -27.82 14.11 -8.00
N ALA A 10 -28.94 13.80 -8.66
CA ALA A 10 -30.23 13.75 -8.01
C ALA A 10 -30.41 12.42 -7.25
N PRO A 11 -31.16 12.40 -6.13
CA PRO A 11 -31.51 11.15 -5.44
C PRO A 11 -32.33 10.24 -6.36
N LYS A 12 -32.10 8.92 -6.28
CA LYS A 12 -32.88 7.94 -7.06
C LYS A 12 -34.18 7.53 -6.36
N GLY A 13 -34.31 7.83 -5.06
CA GLY A 13 -35.47 7.45 -4.25
C GLY A 13 -35.39 5.99 -3.75
N ASN A 14 -36.45 5.53 -3.10
CA ASN A 14 -36.52 4.21 -2.46
C ASN A 14 -37.11 3.10 -3.35
N SER A 15 -37.50 3.41 -4.59
CA SER A 15 -38.10 2.43 -5.51
C SER A 15 -37.13 1.27 -5.78
N GLY A 16 -37.61 0.03 -5.57
CA GLY A 16 -36.82 -1.19 -5.75
C GLY A 16 -35.80 -1.48 -4.64
N MET A 17 -35.72 -0.65 -3.59
CA MET A 17 -34.83 -0.89 -2.46
C MET A 17 -35.49 -1.81 -1.41
N THR A 18 -34.66 -2.50 -0.63
CA THR A 18 -35.10 -3.33 0.50
C THR A 18 -35.15 -2.49 1.76
N LEU A 19 -36.27 -2.54 2.49
CA LEU A 19 -36.40 -1.94 3.82
C LEU A 19 -35.54 -2.71 4.83
N LEU A 20 -34.60 -2.03 5.48
CA LEU A 20 -33.78 -2.59 6.55
C LEU A 20 -34.41 -2.38 7.92
N SER A 21 -34.89 -1.16 8.18
CA SER A 21 -35.41 -0.73 9.47
C SER A 21 -36.43 0.38 9.26
N SER A 22 -37.45 0.42 10.10
CA SER A 22 -38.46 1.47 10.12
C SER A 22 -38.68 1.97 11.55
N HIS A 23 -39.07 3.22 11.71
CA HIS A 23 -39.34 3.85 13.00
C HIS A 23 -38.20 3.63 14.02
N ASN A 24 -36.98 3.94 13.60
CA ASN A 24 -35.76 3.75 14.37
C ASN A 24 -35.27 5.08 14.92
N ASP A 25 -35.30 5.23 16.24
CA ASP A 25 -34.89 6.43 16.96
C ASP A 25 -33.35 6.54 17.08
N ASP A 26 -32.74 5.80 18.00
CA ASP A 26 -31.31 5.84 18.28
C ASP A 26 -30.63 4.46 18.15
N SER A 27 -31.36 3.47 17.64
CA SER A 27 -30.88 2.09 17.53
C SER A 27 -29.96 1.92 16.33
N THR A 28 -28.89 1.17 16.55
CA THR A 28 -27.93 0.81 15.49
C THR A 28 -28.35 -0.49 14.84
N VAL A 29 -28.51 -0.49 13.51
CA VAL A 29 -28.86 -1.66 12.70
C VAL A 29 -27.73 -1.94 11.72
N LYS A 30 -27.46 -3.21 11.50
CA LYS A 30 -26.38 -3.70 10.64
C LYS A 30 -26.90 -4.06 9.25
N PHE A 31 -26.20 -3.66 8.20
CA PHE A 31 -26.52 -4.12 6.84
C PHE A 31 -26.08 -5.59 6.64
N PRO A 32 -26.73 -6.32 5.71
CA PRO A 32 -26.19 -7.59 5.24
C PRO A 32 -24.83 -7.41 4.55
N ASP A 33 -24.22 -8.52 4.12
CA ASP A 33 -23.06 -8.47 3.20
C ASP A 33 -23.39 -7.60 1.98
N ILE A 34 -22.59 -6.56 1.74
CA ILE A 34 -22.80 -5.60 0.64
C ILE A 34 -22.40 -6.16 -0.73
N GLY A 35 -21.75 -7.33 -0.78
CA GLY A 35 -21.47 -8.10 -1.99
C GLY A 35 -20.10 -7.84 -2.63
N PHE A 36 -19.30 -6.92 -2.10
CA PHE A 36 -17.95 -6.61 -2.58
C PHE A 36 -17.07 -6.11 -1.43
N ASP A 37 -15.75 -6.09 -1.66
CA ASP A 37 -14.80 -5.57 -0.69
C ASP A 37 -14.81 -4.03 -0.74
N PHE A 38 -15.17 -3.40 0.38
CA PHE A 38 -15.12 -1.96 0.58
C PHE A 38 -14.18 -1.70 1.74
N PHE A 39 -13.11 -0.93 1.53
CA PHE A 39 -12.11 -0.68 2.57
C PHE A 39 -12.24 0.73 3.15
N TYR A 40 -12.16 0.81 4.48
CA TYR A 40 -12.05 2.07 5.20
C TYR A 40 -10.99 1.88 6.30
N ASN A 41 -9.95 2.72 6.29
CA ASN A 41 -8.85 2.67 7.25
C ASN A 41 -8.21 1.26 7.40
N ASP A 42 -7.82 0.63 6.29
CA ASP A 42 -7.27 -0.74 6.25
C ASP A 42 -8.25 -1.87 6.65
N VAL A 43 -9.50 -1.55 6.98
CA VAL A 43 -10.51 -2.55 7.36
C VAL A 43 -11.42 -2.86 6.19
N ASN A 44 -11.51 -4.14 5.80
CA ASN A 44 -12.55 -4.60 4.89
C ASN A 44 -13.91 -4.55 5.59
N CYS A 45 -14.76 -3.63 5.15
CA CYS A 45 -16.03 -3.29 5.77
C CYS A 45 -17.22 -4.04 5.17
N ARG A 46 -16.98 -5.01 4.28
CA ARG A 46 -18.00 -5.78 3.56
C ARG A 46 -19.17 -6.29 4.43
N THR A 47 -18.87 -6.66 5.67
CA THR A 47 -19.87 -7.18 6.63
C THR A 47 -19.92 -6.40 7.95
N THR A 48 -19.46 -5.15 8.00
CA THR A 48 -19.39 -4.37 9.25
C THR A 48 -20.11 -3.02 9.18
N ILE A 49 -20.74 -2.70 8.05
CA ILE A 49 -21.45 -1.43 7.89
C ILE A 49 -22.72 -1.44 8.75
N ASN A 50 -22.79 -0.47 9.65
CA ASN A 50 -23.90 -0.21 10.52
C ASN A 50 -24.47 1.19 10.23
N ILE A 51 -25.76 1.37 10.48
CA ILE A 51 -26.45 2.64 10.37
C ILE A 51 -27.34 2.84 11.58
N ASN A 52 -27.58 4.09 11.94
CA ASN A 52 -28.34 4.43 13.14
C ASN A 52 -29.52 5.33 12.82
N GLY A 53 -30.57 5.22 13.64
CA GLY A 53 -31.72 6.12 13.59
C GLY A 53 -31.35 7.59 13.80
N ASN A 54 -30.28 7.89 14.51
CA ASN A 54 -29.79 9.25 14.75
C ASN A 54 -28.93 9.81 13.59
N SER A 55 -29.18 9.35 12.36
CA SER A 55 -28.61 9.82 11.09
C SER A 55 -27.07 9.82 11.05
N TRP A 56 -26.48 8.65 11.34
CA TRP A 56 -25.07 8.38 11.12
C TRP A 56 -24.85 6.95 10.61
N ILE A 57 -23.74 6.74 9.93
CA ILE A 57 -23.27 5.44 9.45
C ILE A 57 -21.88 5.15 10.01
N GLY A 58 -21.66 3.88 10.37
CA GLY A 58 -20.38 3.35 10.79
C GLY A 58 -19.91 2.27 9.85
N PHE A 59 -18.74 2.44 9.24
CA PHE A 59 -18.17 1.47 8.29
C PHE A 59 -17.56 0.27 9.01
N THR A 60 -16.92 0.50 10.16
CA THR A 60 -16.19 -0.53 10.93
C THR A 60 -16.96 -0.93 12.20
N GLY A 61 -18.28 -1.08 12.11
CA GLY A 61 -19.15 -1.37 13.25
C GLY A 61 -19.86 -0.13 13.79
N ALA A 62 -20.09 -0.07 15.11
CA ALA A 62 -20.95 0.93 15.75
C ALA A 62 -20.25 2.28 16.07
N THR A 63 -19.31 2.70 15.23
CA THR A 63 -18.61 3.98 15.37
C THR A 63 -19.23 5.01 14.43
N GLU A 64 -19.50 6.24 14.89
CA GLU A 64 -20.15 7.27 14.08
C GLU A 64 -19.17 7.92 13.06
N GLN A 65 -18.79 7.20 12.00
CA GLN A 65 -17.79 7.67 11.04
C GLN A 65 -18.30 8.71 10.05
N LEU A 66 -19.54 8.59 9.56
CA LEU A 66 -20.17 9.63 8.77
C LEU A 66 -21.47 10.06 9.44
N LYS A 67 -21.59 11.35 9.72
CA LYS A 67 -22.72 11.99 10.39
C LYS A 67 -23.38 12.97 9.42
N VAL A 68 -24.70 12.84 9.26
CA VAL A 68 -25.50 13.72 8.40
C VAL A 68 -26.61 14.30 9.24
N ASN A 69 -26.49 15.57 9.63
CA ASN A 69 -27.39 16.27 10.54
C ASN A 69 -27.65 15.46 11.83
N ARG A 70 -26.60 14.86 12.40
CA ARG A 70 -26.68 14.06 13.64
C ARG A 70 -27.02 14.97 14.81
N ARG A 71 -28.28 14.96 15.25
CA ARG A 71 -28.80 15.76 16.37
C ARG A 71 -30.15 15.24 16.83
N ASP A 72 -30.14 14.05 17.43
CA ASP A 72 -31.37 13.43 17.94
C ASP A 72 -32.42 13.20 16.84
N ALA A 73 -31.93 12.87 15.64
CA ALA A 73 -32.77 12.54 14.50
C ALA A 73 -33.44 11.18 14.70
N GLY A 74 -34.55 10.95 14.01
CA GLY A 74 -35.22 9.65 13.96
C GLY A 74 -35.46 9.22 12.51
N ALA A 75 -35.14 7.96 12.21
CA ALA A 75 -35.33 7.37 10.90
C ALA A 75 -36.73 6.76 10.79
N ASP A 76 -37.57 7.36 9.95
CA ASP A 76 -38.85 6.76 9.56
C ASP A 76 -38.59 5.47 8.78
N ASN A 77 -37.65 5.50 7.82
CA ASN A 77 -37.23 4.31 7.08
C ASN A 77 -35.75 4.36 6.70
N ILE A 78 -35.12 3.19 6.72
CA ILE A 78 -33.77 2.95 6.22
C ILE A 78 -33.84 1.84 5.18
N TYR A 79 -33.32 2.12 3.99
CA TYR A 79 -33.30 1.18 2.87
C TYR A 79 -31.88 0.90 2.37
N TYR A 80 -31.73 -0.22 1.67
CA TYR A 80 -30.54 -0.52 0.89
C TYR A 80 -30.86 -1.20 -0.44
N ALA A 81 -29.93 -1.14 -1.39
CA ALA A 81 -29.95 -1.90 -2.63
C ALA A 81 -28.54 -2.23 -3.08
N ALA A 82 -28.31 -3.49 -3.47
CA ALA A 82 -27.17 -3.86 -4.29
C ALA A 82 -27.50 -3.49 -5.74
N GLU A 83 -26.65 -2.67 -6.36
CA GLU A 83 -26.83 -2.16 -7.71
C GLU A 83 -25.58 -2.44 -8.56
N THR A 84 -25.70 -2.29 -9.87
CA THR A 84 -24.56 -2.32 -10.79
C THR A 84 -24.52 -1.01 -11.56
N VAL A 85 -23.38 -0.32 -11.51
CA VAL A 85 -23.13 0.92 -12.25
C VAL A 85 -21.91 0.68 -13.14
N ASN A 86 -22.06 0.90 -14.45
CA ASN A 86 -20.99 0.65 -15.43
C ASN A 86 -20.35 -0.76 -15.33
N GLY A 87 -21.17 -1.78 -15.05
CA GLY A 87 -20.69 -3.16 -14.91
C GLY A 87 -19.94 -3.47 -13.61
N LYS A 88 -19.84 -2.51 -12.68
CA LYS A 88 -19.22 -2.69 -11.36
C LYS A 88 -20.27 -2.69 -10.25
N PRO A 89 -20.10 -3.51 -9.19
CA PRO A 89 -21.03 -3.56 -8.08
C PRO A 89 -20.97 -2.25 -7.27
N THR A 90 -22.14 -1.78 -6.85
CA THR A 90 -22.28 -0.64 -5.93
C THR A 90 -23.32 -0.97 -4.88
N PHE A 91 -23.19 -0.39 -3.69
CA PHE A 91 -24.18 -0.56 -2.62
C PHE A 91 -24.78 0.79 -2.27
N ARG A 92 -26.09 0.94 -2.48
CA ARG A 92 -26.81 2.18 -2.20
C ARG A 92 -27.60 2.05 -0.91
N ILE A 93 -27.44 3.04 -0.05
CA ILE A 93 -28.16 3.20 1.21
C ILE A 93 -29.02 4.44 1.10
N ARG A 94 -30.24 4.38 1.65
CA ARG A 94 -31.12 5.54 1.74
C ARG A 94 -31.66 5.66 3.15
N TRP A 95 -31.56 6.86 3.71
CA TRP A 95 -32.06 7.21 5.03
C TRP A 95 -33.15 8.26 4.86
N GLU A 96 -34.34 7.96 5.36
CA GLU A 96 -35.51 8.85 5.31
C GLU A 96 -36.01 9.08 6.73
N GLY A 97 -36.06 10.33 7.14
CA GLY A 97 -36.58 10.65 8.46
C GLY A 97 -36.63 12.14 8.72
N HIS A 98 -36.40 12.48 9.98
CA HIS A 98 -36.64 13.81 10.48
C HIS A 98 -35.57 14.26 11.48
N GLN A 99 -35.45 15.58 11.65
CA GLN A 99 -34.32 16.19 12.37
C GLN A 99 -34.32 16.05 13.90
N SER A 100 -35.43 15.64 14.51
CA SER A 100 -35.63 15.59 15.97
C SER A 100 -36.71 14.56 16.31
N TYR A 101 -36.46 13.62 17.21
CA TYR A 101 -37.36 12.49 17.57
C TYR A 101 -38.83 12.86 17.83
N SER A 102 -39.14 14.12 18.14
CA SER A 102 -40.50 14.62 18.36
C SER A 102 -41.29 14.96 17.09
N THR A 103 -40.70 14.81 15.89
CA THR A 103 -41.29 15.26 14.61
C THR A 103 -41.55 14.13 13.60
N TRP A 104 -41.86 12.92 14.07
CA TRP A 104 -42.19 11.75 13.24
C TRP A 104 -43.20 12.05 12.12
N GLY A 105 -43.03 11.39 10.97
CA GLY A 105 -43.93 11.51 9.83
C GLY A 105 -43.71 12.72 8.91
N THR A 106 -42.83 13.67 9.27
CA THR A 106 -42.42 14.77 8.37
C THR A 106 -41.01 14.54 7.85
N LEU A 107 -40.88 14.05 6.61
CA LEU A 107 -39.57 13.80 5.99
C LEU A 107 -38.85 15.10 5.62
N ASN A 108 -38.02 15.61 6.53
CA ASN A 108 -37.19 16.81 6.36
C ASN A 108 -35.68 16.54 6.41
N LEU A 109 -35.28 15.28 6.66
CA LEU A 109 -33.90 14.81 6.55
C LEU A 109 -33.90 13.55 5.68
N VAL A 110 -33.32 13.65 4.49
CA VAL A 110 -33.33 12.58 3.50
C VAL A 110 -32.03 12.59 2.73
N TRP A 111 -31.31 11.47 2.74
CA TRP A 111 -30.03 11.33 2.06
C TRP A 111 -29.80 9.91 1.54
N GLU A 112 -28.95 9.80 0.52
CA GLU A 112 -28.48 8.54 -0.02
C GLU A 112 -26.95 8.46 0.06
N LEU A 113 -26.42 7.27 0.30
CA LEU A 113 -24.99 7.01 0.24
C LEU A 113 -24.74 5.86 -0.73
N ILE A 114 -23.86 6.07 -1.70
CA ILE A 114 -23.45 5.04 -2.66
C ILE A 114 -22.00 4.65 -2.33
N LEU A 115 -21.75 3.36 -2.15
CA LEU A 115 -20.43 2.77 -1.93
C LEU A 115 -19.95 2.07 -3.19
N PHE A 116 -18.66 2.20 -3.50
CA PHE A 116 -18.01 1.60 -4.67
C PHE A 116 -16.94 0.58 -4.24
N ASP A 117 -16.67 -0.41 -5.08
CA ASP A 117 -15.66 -1.46 -4.81
C ASP A 117 -14.21 -0.97 -4.82
N ASP A 118 -13.96 0.26 -5.27
CA ASP A 118 -12.68 0.95 -5.12
C ASP A 118 -12.62 1.90 -3.92
N SER A 119 -13.53 1.71 -2.96
CA SER A 119 -13.60 2.41 -1.67
C SER A 119 -13.98 3.89 -1.75
N ALA A 120 -14.35 4.40 -2.92
CA ALA A 120 -14.98 5.71 -3.05
C ALA A 120 -16.43 5.69 -2.54
N MET A 121 -16.95 6.88 -2.27
CA MET A 121 -18.35 7.06 -1.85
C MET A 121 -18.97 8.31 -2.50
N ILE A 122 -20.29 8.31 -2.67
CA ILE A 122 -21.05 9.52 -2.98
C ILE A 122 -22.17 9.68 -1.95
N LEU A 123 -22.20 10.81 -1.26
CA LEU A 123 -23.31 11.22 -0.41
C LEU A 123 -24.22 12.16 -1.22
N ILE A 124 -25.50 11.83 -1.34
CA ILE A 124 -26.51 12.64 -2.01
C ILE A 124 -27.47 13.16 -0.95
N ILE A 125 -27.65 14.47 -0.88
CA ILE A 125 -28.54 15.12 0.08
C ILE A 125 -29.79 15.57 -0.66
N GLU A 126 -30.91 14.89 -0.41
CA GLU A 126 -32.21 15.31 -0.95
C GLU A 126 -32.77 16.45 -0.11
N LYS A 127 -32.81 16.28 1.21
CA LYS A 127 -33.27 17.28 2.18
C LYS A 127 -32.38 17.26 3.40
N ILE A 128 -31.97 18.44 3.86
CA ILE A 128 -31.24 18.58 5.11
C ILE A 128 -31.64 19.89 5.83
N PRO A 129 -31.96 19.85 7.13
CA PRO A 129 -32.29 21.05 7.88
C PRO A 129 -31.05 21.78 8.42
N ASN A 130 -29.88 21.13 8.46
CA ASN A 130 -28.60 21.68 8.91
C ASN A 130 -28.62 22.31 10.31
N THR A 131 -29.28 21.63 11.24
CA THR A 131 -29.30 22.04 12.65
C THR A 131 -28.44 21.15 13.54
N GLY A 132 -27.93 20.03 13.01
CA GLY A 132 -27.09 19.05 13.71
C GLY A 132 -25.64 18.96 13.22
N THR A 133 -24.95 17.91 13.63
CA THR A 133 -23.54 17.68 13.23
C THR A 133 -23.44 17.04 11.86
N ASN A 134 -22.66 17.67 10.98
CA ASN A 134 -22.25 17.14 9.68
C ASN A 134 -20.74 16.91 9.72
N SER A 135 -20.30 15.65 9.69
CA SER A 135 -18.88 15.34 9.79
C SER A 135 -18.53 13.97 9.24
N PHE A 136 -17.29 13.81 8.80
CA PHE A 136 -16.70 12.54 8.42
C PHE A 136 -15.39 12.31 9.17
N VAL A 137 -15.21 11.14 9.78
CA VAL A 137 -13.92 10.71 10.32
C VAL A 137 -13.04 10.31 9.14
N ASN A 138 -12.08 11.15 8.79
CA ASN A 138 -11.13 10.90 7.73
C ASN A 138 -9.89 10.24 8.36
N PRO A 139 -9.53 8.98 8.05
CA PRO A 139 -8.68 8.20 8.96
C PRO A 139 -7.32 8.82 9.26
N GLU A 140 -6.64 9.38 8.26
CA GLU A 140 -5.37 10.08 8.43
C GLU A 140 -5.51 11.57 8.83
N LEU A 141 -6.66 12.20 8.54
CA LEU A 141 -6.87 13.64 8.77
C LEU A 141 -7.69 13.95 10.03
N GLY A 142 -8.23 12.94 10.70
CA GLY A 142 -9.16 13.10 11.81
C GLY A 142 -10.56 13.53 11.35
N THR A 143 -11.34 14.11 12.27
CA THR A 143 -12.72 14.52 11.97
C THR A 143 -12.75 15.75 11.06
N THR A 144 -13.33 15.59 9.88
CA THR A 144 -13.57 16.65 8.90
C THR A 144 -15.01 17.12 8.99
N THR A 145 -15.24 18.41 9.23
CA THR A 145 -16.57 19.01 9.17
C THR A 145 -17.05 19.07 7.72
N LEU A 146 -18.33 18.76 7.48
CA LEU A 146 -18.95 18.79 6.16
C LEU A 146 -19.93 19.97 6.04
N THR A 147 -19.79 20.75 4.97
CA THR A 147 -20.79 21.76 4.60
C THR A 147 -21.75 21.14 3.59
N LEU A 148 -22.90 20.70 4.07
CA LEU A 148 -23.91 19.99 3.28
C LEU A 148 -25.07 20.93 2.94
N GLU A 149 -25.65 20.79 1.75
CA GLU A 149 -26.83 21.54 1.32
C GLU A 149 -27.87 20.62 0.69
N SER A 150 -29.13 21.03 0.70
CA SER A 150 -30.20 20.27 0.03
C SER A 150 -29.99 20.28 -1.48
N SER A 151 -30.38 19.19 -2.14
CA SER A 151 -30.23 18.99 -3.59
C SER A 151 -28.77 19.03 -4.08
N ARG A 152 -27.82 18.63 -3.24
CA ARG A 152 -26.40 18.51 -3.59
C ARG A 152 -25.92 17.06 -3.43
N SER A 153 -24.78 16.76 -4.05
CA SER A 153 -24.05 15.52 -3.83
C SER A 153 -22.58 15.80 -3.53
N TYR A 154 -21.92 14.89 -2.83
CA TYR A 154 -20.54 15.03 -2.38
C TYR A 154 -19.79 13.72 -2.61
N ALA A 155 -18.68 13.81 -3.35
CA ALA A 155 -17.81 12.68 -3.64
C ALA A 155 -16.71 12.57 -2.57
N PHE A 156 -16.50 11.36 -2.07
CA PHE A 156 -15.42 10.99 -1.17
C PHE A 156 -14.44 10.13 -1.96
N ILE A 157 -13.30 10.71 -2.31
CA ILE A 157 -12.34 10.13 -3.25
C ILE A 157 -11.11 9.66 -2.48
N PRO A 158 -10.81 8.35 -2.44
CA PRO A 158 -9.67 7.83 -1.72
C PRO A 158 -8.36 8.36 -2.34
N GLN A 159 -7.46 8.87 -1.50
CA GLN A 159 -6.13 9.35 -1.92
C GLN A 159 -5.03 8.31 -1.71
N ALA A 160 -5.35 7.25 -0.97
CA ALA A 160 -4.46 6.15 -0.66
C ALA A 160 -5.20 4.82 -0.79
N ALA A 161 -4.46 3.74 -1.05
CA ALA A 161 -5.00 2.39 -1.07
C ALA A 161 -5.70 2.07 0.27
N GLN A 162 -6.68 1.17 0.24
CA GLN A 162 -7.38 0.68 1.44
C GLN A 162 -8.15 1.78 2.22
N GLY A 163 -8.49 2.90 1.57
CA GLY A 163 -9.36 3.93 2.15
C GLY A 163 -8.77 4.66 3.36
N LYS A 164 -7.46 4.96 3.35
CA LYS A 164 -6.78 5.64 4.47
C LYS A 164 -7.02 7.14 4.54
N SER A 165 -7.26 7.78 3.40
CA SER A 165 -7.54 9.21 3.34
C SER A 165 -8.46 9.51 2.19
N TYR A 166 -9.30 10.53 2.37
CA TYR A 166 -10.29 10.97 1.39
C TYR A 166 -10.17 12.46 1.10
N ILE A 167 -10.28 12.82 -0.18
CA ILE A 167 -10.67 14.16 -0.60
C ILE A 167 -12.19 14.19 -0.69
N ILE A 168 -12.82 15.23 -0.15
CA ILE A 168 -14.27 15.40 -0.13
C ILE A 168 -14.62 16.66 -0.89
N GLN A 169 -15.45 16.55 -1.93
CA GLN A 169 -15.81 17.68 -2.80
C GLN A 169 -17.29 17.59 -3.20
N GLU A 170 -17.96 18.74 -3.33
CA GLU A 170 -19.29 18.79 -3.95
C GLU A 170 -19.20 18.29 -5.39
N GLY A 171 -20.09 17.39 -5.79
CA GLY A 171 -20.06 16.74 -7.10
C GLY A 171 -20.39 15.27 -6.98
N SER A 172 -19.80 14.49 -7.88
CA SER A 172 -20.04 13.07 -8.05
C SER A 172 -18.73 12.32 -8.29
N TYR A 173 -18.84 11.01 -8.32
CA TYR A 173 -17.75 10.09 -8.61
C TYR A 173 -18.18 9.18 -9.75
N ILE A 174 -17.34 9.09 -10.77
CA ILE A 174 -17.51 8.14 -11.86
C ILE A 174 -16.48 7.06 -11.67
N GLN A 175 -16.92 5.89 -11.23
CA GLN A 175 -16.08 4.72 -11.25
C GLN A 175 -15.70 4.40 -12.68
N THR A 176 -14.40 4.39 -12.95
CA THR A 176 -13.85 4.15 -14.28
C THR A 176 -13.88 2.66 -14.58
N ASP A 177 -14.51 2.30 -15.68
CA ASP A 177 -14.29 1.01 -16.31
C ASP A 177 -12.98 1.13 -17.10
N ILE A 178 -11.88 0.60 -16.56
CA ILE A 178 -10.58 0.59 -17.23
C ILE A 178 -10.30 -0.82 -17.68
N LYS A 179 -10.01 -0.98 -18.97
CA LYS A 179 -9.69 -2.26 -19.59
C LYS A 179 -8.27 -2.23 -20.15
N TYR A 180 -7.57 -3.34 -19.98
CA TYR A 180 -6.20 -3.54 -20.45
C TYR A 180 -6.15 -4.62 -21.53
N LEU A 181 -5.37 -4.38 -22.58
CA LEU A 181 -5.04 -5.37 -23.60
C LEU A 181 -3.57 -5.20 -23.99
N MET A 182 -2.92 -6.28 -24.42
CA MET A 182 -1.56 -6.24 -24.93
C MET A 182 -1.57 -6.29 -26.45
N VAL A 183 -0.90 -5.34 -27.10
CA VAL A 183 -0.60 -5.42 -28.53
C VAL A 183 0.79 -6.00 -28.72
N ASP A 184 0.88 -7.16 -29.34
CA ASP A 184 2.10 -7.94 -29.51
C ASP A 184 2.37 -8.13 -31.02
N GLY A 185 3.02 -7.14 -31.64
CA GLY A 185 3.08 -7.05 -33.10
C GLY A 185 1.71 -6.66 -33.67
N ASN A 186 1.11 -7.53 -34.49
CA ASN A 186 -0.26 -7.35 -35.00
C ASN A 186 -1.33 -8.02 -34.12
N ASP A 187 -0.92 -8.89 -33.20
CA ASP A 187 -1.85 -9.61 -32.34
C ASP A 187 -2.31 -8.73 -31.18
N VAL A 188 -3.58 -8.86 -30.83
CA VAL A 188 -4.15 -8.35 -29.58
C VAL A 188 -4.30 -9.54 -28.65
N LYS A 189 -3.71 -9.45 -27.47
CA LYS A 189 -3.64 -10.51 -26.47
C LYS A 189 -4.24 -10.06 -25.14
N ASN A 190 -4.87 -10.98 -24.42
CA ASN A 190 -5.25 -10.81 -23.03
C ASN A 190 -4.48 -11.80 -22.15
N TRP A 191 -4.49 -11.60 -20.83
CA TRP A 191 -3.90 -12.55 -19.90
C TRP A 191 -4.87 -13.69 -19.62
N ASP A 192 -4.49 -14.93 -19.97
CA ASP A 192 -5.25 -16.11 -19.57
C ASP A 192 -4.78 -16.59 -18.19
N SER A 193 -5.68 -16.50 -17.21
CA SER A 193 -5.41 -16.89 -15.82
C SER A 193 -5.27 -18.41 -15.64
N VAL A 194 -5.72 -19.22 -16.59
CA VAL A 194 -5.57 -20.68 -16.55
C VAL A 194 -4.18 -21.09 -17.04
N SER A 195 -3.76 -20.59 -18.20
CA SER A 195 -2.43 -20.90 -18.75
C SER A 195 -1.30 -20.03 -18.19
N LEU A 196 -1.62 -18.98 -17.42
CA LEU A 196 -0.68 -17.99 -16.90
C LEU A 196 0.20 -17.40 -18.02
N SER A 197 -0.43 -17.04 -19.14
CA SER A 197 0.22 -16.56 -20.35
C SER A 197 -0.66 -15.58 -21.11
N TYR A 198 -0.05 -14.66 -21.86
CA TYR A 198 -0.75 -13.87 -22.85
C TYR A 198 -1.16 -14.72 -24.04
N VAL A 199 -2.46 -14.74 -24.35
CA VAL A 199 -3.04 -15.51 -25.46
C VAL A 199 -3.69 -14.56 -26.47
N LYS A 200 -3.62 -14.91 -27.75
CA LYS A 200 -4.25 -14.11 -28.82
C LYS A 200 -5.77 -14.18 -28.72
N VAL A 201 -6.40 -13.02 -28.65
CA VAL A 201 -7.86 -12.85 -28.63
C VAL A 201 -8.39 -12.12 -29.86
N SER A 202 -7.55 -11.34 -30.54
CA SER A 202 -7.91 -10.58 -31.72
C SER A 202 -6.65 -10.14 -32.49
N GLU A 203 -6.84 -9.40 -33.58
CA GLU A 203 -5.81 -8.64 -34.29
C GLU A 203 -6.14 -7.13 -34.27
N LEU A 204 -5.17 -6.29 -34.65
CA LEU A 204 -5.39 -4.86 -34.89
C LEU A 204 -6.38 -4.60 -36.05
N PRO A 205 -7.06 -3.43 -36.09
CA PRO A 205 -6.99 -2.31 -35.15
C PRO A 205 -7.76 -2.59 -33.85
N LEU A 206 -7.40 -1.88 -32.77
CA LEU A 206 -8.17 -1.90 -31.53
C LEU A 206 -9.46 -1.09 -31.64
N THR A 207 -10.52 -1.60 -31.01
CA THR A 207 -11.84 -0.94 -30.90
C THR A 207 -12.31 -0.99 -29.46
N ALA A 208 -13.24 -0.11 -29.07
CA ALA A 208 -13.85 -0.14 -27.73
C ALA A 208 -14.48 -1.50 -27.41
N GLU A 209 -15.18 -2.10 -28.38
CA GLU A 209 -15.78 -3.43 -28.25
C GLU A 209 -14.76 -4.52 -27.90
N LYS A 210 -13.56 -4.50 -28.50
CA LYS A 210 -12.49 -5.46 -28.17
C LYS A 210 -12.03 -5.33 -26.72
N PHE A 211 -11.92 -4.12 -26.19
CA PHE A 211 -11.61 -3.90 -24.78
C PHE A 211 -12.73 -4.36 -23.87
N GLN A 212 -13.98 -4.08 -24.21
CA GLN A 212 -15.13 -4.50 -23.42
C GLN A 212 -15.29 -6.04 -23.40
N THR A 213 -14.96 -6.70 -24.50
CA THR A 213 -15.13 -8.15 -24.65
C THR A 213 -13.97 -8.94 -24.05
N TYR A 214 -12.74 -8.50 -24.29
CA TYR A 214 -11.52 -9.28 -23.99
C TYR A 214 -10.58 -8.60 -23.00
N GLY A 215 -10.83 -7.34 -22.65
CA GLY A 215 -9.91 -6.56 -21.83
C GLY A 215 -9.94 -6.98 -20.37
N ASP A 216 -8.76 -7.03 -19.77
CA ASP A 216 -8.58 -7.36 -18.36
C ASP A 216 -8.89 -6.13 -17.50
N ASP A 217 -9.49 -6.33 -16.32
CA ASP A 217 -9.71 -5.26 -15.32
C ASP A 217 -8.41 -4.87 -14.59
N THR A 218 -7.41 -5.74 -14.65
CA THR A 218 -6.09 -5.57 -14.03
C THR A 218 -5.00 -5.78 -15.06
N TYR A 219 -3.96 -4.95 -15.03
CA TYR A 219 -2.79 -5.20 -15.86
C TYR A 219 -1.91 -6.31 -15.26
N HIS A 220 -1.18 -7.03 -16.12
CA HIS A 220 -0.24 -8.07 -15.75
C HIS A 220 1.19 -7.62 -16.07
N LYS A 221 2.14 -7.95 -15.21
CA LYS A 221 3.56 -7.55 -15.35
C LYS A 221 4.37 -8.61 -16.10
N GLU A 222 3.83 -9.81 -16.17
CA GLU A 222 4.39 -10.99 -16.79
C GLU A 222 4.59 -10.75 -18.29
N ARG A 223 5.46 -11.56 -18.93
CA ARG A 223 5.70 -11.49 -20.38
C ARG A 223 5.52 -12.84 -21.08
N THR A 224 5.14 -13.88 -20.33
CA THR A 224 4.87 -15.22 -20.88
C THR A 224 3.82 -15.11 -21.98
N GLY A 225 4.09 -15.70 -23.14
CA GLY A 225 3.20 -15.65 -24.30
C GLY A 225 3.39 -14.45 -25.23
N LEU A 226 4.21 -13.46 -24.87
CA LEU A 226 4.58 -12.36 -25.76
C LEU A 226 5.76 -12.74 -26.65
N ILE A 227 5.68 -12.40 -27.93
CA ILE A 227 6.65 -12.80 -28.96
C ILE A 227 7.41 -11.58 -29.50
N SER A 228 6.75 -10.42 -29.62
CA SER A 228 7.38 -9.19 -30.07
C SER A 228 8.45 -8.72 -29.08
N THR A 229 9.51 -8.12 -29.62
CA THR A 229 10.51 -7.41 -28.81
C THR A 229 9.95 -6.12 -28.21
N SER A 230 8.87 -5.59 -28.78
CA SER A 230 8.27 -4.31 -28.42
C SER A 230 6.74 -4.42 -28.27
N PRO A 231 6.23 -5.25 -27.34
CA PRO A 231 4.81 -5.30 -27.07
C PRO A 231 4.36 -4.01 -26.37
N VAL A 232 3.10 -3.62 -26.58
CA VAL A 232 2.55 -2.36 -26.10
C VAL A 232 1.30 -2.64 -25.28
N LEU A 233 1.34 -2.30 -23.98
CA LEU A 233 0.14 -2.27 -23.15
C LEU A 233 -0.77 -1.14 -23.64
N LYS A 234 -2.01 -1.49 -23.94
CA LYS A 234 -3.06 -0.55 -24.33
C LYS A 234 -4.11 -0.49 -23.23
N ILE A 235 -4.60 0.70 -23.00
CA ILE A 235 -5.53 1.02 -21.93
C ILE A 235 -6.74 1.69 -22.58
N TRP A 236 -7.93 1.33 -22.15
CA TRP A 236 -9.18 1.94 -22.59
C TRP A 236 -10.09 2.21 -21.41
N SER A 237 -10.91 3.25 -21.54
CA SER A 237 -12.01 3.56 -20.64
C SER A 237 -13.13 4.26 -21.42
N PRO A 238 -14.40 4.16 -21.00
CA PRO A 238 -15.49 4.91 -21.65
C PRO A 238 -15.43 6.42 -21.36
N LEU A 239 -14.49 6.91 -20.54
CA LEU A 239 -14.31 8.33 -20.30
C LEU A 239 -13.85 9.09 -21.55
N ALA A 240 -14.30 10.35 -21.66
CA ALA A 240 -13.86 11.27 -22.71
C ALA A 240 -12.37 11.62 -22.59
N GLU A 241 -11.83 11.68 -21.36
CA GLU A 241 -10.42 11.89 -21.08
C GLU A 241 -9.94 10.92 -20.00
N MET A 242 -8.76 10.32 -20.21
CA MET A 242 -8.10 9.47 -19.23
C MET A 242 -6.89 10.20 -18.65
N ILE A 243 -6.68 10.08 -17.34
CA ILE A 243 -5.43 10.49 -16.71
C ILE A 243 -4.30 9.63 -17.30
N ALA A 244 -3.20 10.27 -17.70
CA ALA A 244 -2.06 9.55 -18.26
C ALA A 244 -1.49 8.55 -17.23
N PRO A 245 -1.28 7.27 -17.58
CA PRO A 245 -0.72 6.29 -16.67
C PRO A 245 0.71 6.67 -16.29
N GLN A 246 1.05 6.54 -15.00
CA GLN A 246 2.43 6.71 -14.51
C GLN A 246 3.08 5.34 -14.31
N ILE A 247 4.24 5.12 -14.94
CA ILE A 247 5.07 3.93 -14.71
C ILE A 247 6.19 4.31 -13.75
N THR A 248 6.23 3.65 -12.59
CA THR A 248 7.31 3.80 -11.61
C THR A 248 8.21 2.57 -11.69
N GLN A 249 9.47 2.77 -12.06
CA GLN A 249 10.49 1.72 -12.05
C GLN A 249 11.37 1.89 -10.80
N THR A 250 11.36 0.89 -9.91
CA THR A 250 12.24 0.88 -8.73
C THR A 250 13.42 -0.04 -8.99
N ILE A 251 14.63 0.49 -8.86
CA ILE A 251 15.88 -0.28 -8.97
C ILE A 251 16.37 -0.61 -7.56
N LYS A 252 16.37 -1.89 -7.18
CA LYS A 252 16.98 -2.35 -5.93
C LYS A 252 18.31 -3.05 -6.24
N PRO A 253 19.47 -2.48 -5.85
CA PRO A 253 20.75 -3.18 -5.94
C PRO A 253 20.68 -4.51 -5.18
N LYS A 254 21.20 -5.59 -5.78
CA LYS A 254 21.29 -6.88 -5.10
C LYS A 254 22.35 -6.79 -3.98
N PRO A 255 22.13 -7.44 -2.83
CA PRO A 255 23.18 -7.56 -1.82
C PRO A 255 24.43 -8.24 -2.39
N THR A 256 25.59 -7.85 -1.88
CA THR A 256 26.90 -8.34 -2.35
C THR A 256 27.84 -8.55 -1.17
N ILE A 257 28.71 -9.55 -1.31
CA ILE A 257 29.90 -9.71 -0.46
C ILE A 257 31.11 -9.22 -1.24
N VAL A 258 31.87 -8.31 -0.66
CA VAL A 258 33.14 -7.84 -1.20
C VAL A 258 34.28 -8.50 -0.43
N ASN A 259 35.24 -9.06 -1.16
CA ASN A 259 36.39 -9.76 -0.61
C ASN A 259 37.67 -8.98 -0.90
N MET A 260 38.53 -8.82 0.11
CA MET A 260 39.92 -8.49 -0.17
C MET A 260 40.57 -9.64 -0.94
N LYS A 261 41.40 -9.30 -1.94
CA LYS A 261 42.14 -10.29 -2.73
C LYS A 261 43.43 -10.73 -2.06
N GLU A 262 44.00 -9.88 -1.21
CA GLU A 262 45.30 -10.06 -0.58
C GLU A 262 45.17 -9.95 0.93
N ASP A 263 46.12 -10.57 1.63
CA ASP A 263 46.23 -10.49 3.08
C ASP A 263 46.95 -9.21 3.50
N ILE A 264 46.54 -8.65 4.63
CA ILE A 264 47.35 -7.69 5.38
C ILE A 264 48.35 -8.50 6.19
N LEU A 265 49.63 -8.16 6.04
CA LEU A 265 50.74 -8.84 6.71
C LEU A 265 51.15 -8.08 7.98
N PHE A 266 51.25 -8.80 9.08
CA PHE A 266 51.81 -8.37 10.36
C PHE A 266 53.09 -9.16 10.70
N SER A 267 53.74 -9.73 9.68
CA SER A 267 54.85 -10.69 9.83
C SER A 267 56.09 -10.13 10.52
N GLU A 268 56.25 -8.80 10.52
CA GLU A 268 57.41 -8.12 11.08
C GLU A 268 57.64 -8.45 12.55
N ALA A 269 58.91 -8.59 12.93
CA ALA A 269 59.30 -9.01 14.28
C ALA A 269 58.95 -7.97 15.35
N TYR A 270 58.91 -6.68 14.97
CA TYR A 270 58.55 -5.60 15.86
C TYR A 270 57.05 -5.47 16.09
N ILE A 271 56.20 -6.15 15.32
CA ILE A 271 54.73 -6.12 15.50
C ILE A 271 54.34 -7.21 16.50
N ILE A 272 53.76 -6.79 17.62
CA ILE A 272 53.35 -7.67 18.72
C ILE A 272 51.90 -8.13 18.53
N ASP A 273 50.98 -7.19 18.36
CA ASP A 273 49.54 -7.49 18.28
C ASP A 273 48.74 -6.39 17.57
N ILE A 274 47.49 -6.71 17.21
CA ILE A 274 46.49 -5.76 16.70
C ILE A 274 45.82 -5.08 17.90
N ILE A 275 45.90 -3.75 17.94
CA ILE A 275 45.26 -2.95 19.00
C ILE A 275 43.76 -2.86 18.77
N ASN A 276 43.39 -2.43 17.55
CA ASN A 276 42.01 -2.23 17.15
C ASN A 276 41.88 -2.11 15.62
N ALA A 277 40.63 -2.11 15.15
CA ALA A 277 40.27 -1.72 13.81
C ALA A 277 39.36 -0.48 13.85
N ALA A 278 39.53 0.41 12.88
CA ALA A 278 38.67 1.58 12.67
C ALA A 278 38.07 1.52 11.26
N VAL A 279 36.80 1.86 11.13
CA VAL A 279 36.07 1.85 9.87
C VAL A 279 35.55 3.26 9.59
N THR A 280 35.83 3.76 8.39
CA THR A 280 35.24 5.00 7.88
C THR A 280 34.32 4.66 6.72
N LEU A 281 33.08 5.15 6.77
CA LEU A 281 32.07 4.89 5.76
C LEU A 281 31.05 6.02 5.66
N ASP A 282 30.37 6.14 4.53
CA ASP A 282 29.13 6.90 4.40
C ASP A 282 27.95 5.92 4.44
N ASN A 283 27.03 6.11 5.38
CA ASN A 283 25.77 5.35 5.45
C ASN A 283 24.61 6.31 5.70
N ALA A 284 23.80 6.54 4.68
CA ALA A 284 22.57 7.32 4.77
C ALA A 284 21.40 6.44 4.33
N GLY A 285 20.35 6.40 5.16
CA GLY A 285 19.18 5.57 4.94
C GLY A 285 19.34 4.16 5.52
N SER A 286 18.96 3.14 4.75
CA SER A 286 18.81 1.77 5.24
C SER A 286 20.02 0.85 5.03
N GLY A 287 21.22 1.42 4.81
CA GLY A 287 22.42 0.64 4.47
C GLY A 287 22.84 -0.32 5.57
N VAL A 288 23.05 -1.59 5.20
CA VAL A 288 23.57 -2.65 6.08
C VAL A 288 24.98 -3.03 5.61
N ILE A 289 25.93 -3.01 6.54
CA ILE A 289 27.28 -3.52 6.32
C ILE A 289 27.75 -4.35 7.52
N THR A 290 28.24 -5.56 7.26
CA THR A 290 28.82 -6.45 8.27
C THR A 290 30.15 -7.01 7.79
N PHE A 291 31.07 -7.25 8.72
CA PHE A 291 32.46 -7.65 8.45
C PHE A 291 32.75 -9.04 8.98
N ILE A 292 33.58 -9.78 8.23
CA ILE A 292 34.16 -11.05 8.64
C ILE A 292 35.66 -10.99 8.38
N VAL A 293 36.42 -11.78 9.14
CA VAL A 293 37.88 -11.83 9.05
C VAL A 293 38.37 -13.26 8.84
N SER A 294 39.51 -13.41 8.17
CA SER A 294 40.21 -14.67 8.00
C SER A 294 41.68 -14.50 8.41
N THR A 295 42.25 -15.51 9.06
CA THR A 295 43.68 -15.58 9.45
C THR A 295 44.45 -16.67 8.71
N ASP A 296 43.82 -17.28 7.70
CA ASP A 296 44.31 -18.41 6.90
C ASP A 296 44.09 -18.15 5.41
N SER A 297 44.29 -16.91 4.97
CA SER A 297 44.25 -16.49 3.56
C SER A 297 42.92 -16.77 2.86
N GLY A 298 41.81 -16.69 3.59
CA GLY A 298 40.44 -16.83 3.10
C GLY A 298 39.87 -18.25 3.13
N VAL A 299 40.54 -19.20 3.77
CA VAL A 299 40.06 -20.60 3.89
C VAL A 299 38.91 -20.68 4.91
N THR A 300 39.08 -20.10 6.10
CA THR A 300 38.02 -19.99 7.11
C THR A 300 37.75 -18.54 7.46
N TRP A 301 36.48 -18.25 7.71
CA TRP A 301 36.01 -16.91 8.05
C TRP A 301 35.36 -16.90 9.42
N LYS A 302 35.66 -15.85 10.18
CA LYS A 302 35.21 -15.69 11.56
C LYS A 302 34.64 -14.30 11.81
N ALA A 303 33.76 -14.22 12.79
CA ALA A 303 33.23 -12.98 13.34
C ALA A 303 33.24 -13.04 14.87
N TRP A 304 33.44 -11.90 15.52
CA TRP A 304 33.26 -11.76 16.96
C TRP A 304 31.78 -11.53 17.28
N ASN A 305 31.17 -12.43 18.05
CA ASN A 305 29.75 -12.33 18.42
C ASN A 305 29.51 -11.56 19.74
N GLY A 306 30.56 -10.96 20.32
CA GLY A 306 30.52 -10.33 21.65
C GLY A 306 31.12 -11.20 22.77
N SER A 307 31.35 -12.49 22.53
CA SER A 307 31.91 -13.42 23.52
C SER A 307 33.00 -14.34 22.97
N SER A 308 32.89 -14.77 21.72
CA SER A 308 33.86 -15.63 21.06
C SER A 308 33.92 -15.37 19.55
N TRP A 309 35.00 -15.83 18.93
CA TRP A 309 35.13 -15.91 17.48
C TRP A 309 34.35 -17.11 16.96
N VAL A 310 33.32 -16.86 16.17
CA VAL A 310 32.46 -17.89 15.57
C VAL A 310 32.73 -18.02 14.08
N LEU A 311 32.59 -19.24 13.55
CA LEU A 311 32.70 -19.50 12.11
C LEU A 311 31.51 -18.91 11.35
N VAL A 312 31.82 -18.35 10.18
CA VAL A 312 30.85 -17.79 9.24
C VAL A 312 31.06 -18.43 7.87
N ASP A 313 29.99 -18.93 7.27
CA ASP A 313 30.02 -19.46 5.91
C ASP A 313 29.95 -18.32 4.89
N ILE A 314 31.09 -18.00 4.27
CA ILE A 314 31.17 -16.93 3.26
C ILE A 314 30.38 -17.23 1.99
N ALA A 315 30.09 -18.49 1.68
CA ALA A 315 29.27 -18.85 0.53
C ALA A 315 27.77 -18.61 0.80
N ASN A 316 27.37 -18.49 2.06
CA ASN A 316 26.01 -18.19 2.47
C ASN A 316 25.86 -16.72 2.85
N MET A 317 25.31 -15.94 1.92
CA MET A 317 25.12 -14.50 2.11
C MET A 317 24.25 -14.13 3.32
N GLN A 318 23.27 -14.97 3.68
CA GLN A 318 22.46 -14.75 4.87
C GLN A 318 23.27 -15.01 6.15
N ASP A 319 24.20 -15.97 6.13
CA ASP A 319 25.08 -16.26 7.28
C ASP A 319 26.06 -15.11 7.53
N VAL A 320 26.64 -14.54 6.48
CA VAL A 320 27.50 -13.34 6.58
C VAL A 320 26.71 -12.13 7.10
N LYS A 321 25.46 -11.96 6.66
CA LYS A 321 24.59 -10.88 7.14
C LYS A 321 24.28 -11.00 8.62
N THR A 322 23.95 -12.20 9.11
CA THR A 322 23.47 -12.39 10.49
C THR A 322 24.59 -12.56 11.51
N LYS A 323 25.69 -13.24 11.15
CA LYS A 323 26.82 -13.49 12.06
C LYS A 323 27.94 -12.49 11.91
N GLY A 324 28.03 -11.79 10.78
CA GLY A 324 29.07 -10.78 10.55
C GLY A 324 29.02 -9.66 11.57
N MET A 325 30.18 -9.05 11.84
CA MET A 325 30.32 -7.99 12.82
C MET A 325 29.78 -6.68 12.24
N SER A 326 28.91 -5.98 12.97
CA SER A 326 28.59 -4.60 12.62
C SER A 326 29.82 -3.70 12.79
N VAL A 327 29.75 -2.49 12.24
CA VAL A 327 30.81 -1.47 12.39
C VAL A 327 31.13 -1.23 13.87
N THR A 328 30.11 -1.12 14.71
CA THR A 328 30.28 -0.94 16.16
C THR A 328 30.97 -2.12 16.80
N VAL A 329 30.60 -3.35 16.43
CA VAL A 329 31.22 -4.56 16.97
C VAL A 329 32.69 -4.65 16.56
N LEU A 330 33.00 -4.50 15.27
CA LEU A 330 34.38 -4.59 14.77
C LEU A 330 35.30 -3.55 15.42
N GLN A 331 34.82 -2.31 15.58
CA GLN A 331 35.61 -1.25 16.22
C GLN A 331 35.69 -1.38 17.74
N GLY A 332 34.81 -2.17 18.35
CA GLY A 332 34.80 -2.46 19.78
C GLY A 332 35.67 -3.65 20.20
N ILE A 333 36.28 -4.37 19.24
CA ILE A 333 37.15 -5.51 19.55
C ILE A 333 38.43 -5.00 20.21
N THR A 334 38.70 -5.49 21.42
CA THR A 334 39.88 -5.11 22.20
C THR A 334 41.12 -5.88 21.74
N GLU A 335 42.31 -5.39 22.09
CA GLU A 335 43.58 -6.06 21.81
C GLU A 335 43.57 -7.52 22.27
N ALA A 336 43.17 -7.80 23.52
CA ALA A 336 43.09 -9.18 24.03
C ALA A 336 42.13 -10.09 23.21
N GLN A 337 41.05 -9.52 22.67
CA GLN A 337 40.12 -10.25 21.80
C GLN A 337 40.72 -10.51 20.42
N TRP A 338 41.47 -9.55 19.85
CA TRP A 338 42.27 -9.76 18.65
C TRP A 338 43.34 -10.84 18.87
N THR A 339 44.06 -10.82 20.00
CA THR A 339 45.02 -11.87 20.37
C THR A 339 44.37 -13.26 20.35
N SER A 340 43.15 -13.36 20.89
CA SER A 340 42.40 -14.63 20.97
C SER A 340 41.95 -15.19 19.62
N LEU A 341 41.95 -14.37 18.55
CA LEU A 341 41.63 -14.83 17.19
C LEU A 341 42.67 -15.84 16.68
N GLY A 342 43.90 -15.78 17.21
CA GLY A 342 45.00 -16.65 16.81
C GLY A 342 45.52 -16.28 15.42
N LEU A 343 46.36 -15.24 15.35
CA LEU A 343 47.08 -14.82 14.15
C LEU A 343 48.24 -15.79 13.81
N LEU A 344 47.92 -17.07 13.58
CA LEU A 344 48.89 -18.17 13.38
C LEU A 344 49.97 -17.86 12.35
N ASN A 345 49.61 -17.14 11.28
CA ASN A 345 50.52 -16.74 10.19
C ASN A 345 50.82 -15.24 10.17
N LYS A 346 50.43 -14.49 11.21
CA LYS A 346 50.49 -13.02 11.26
C LYS A 346 49.83 -12.36 10.04
N THR A 347 48.75 -12.94 9.54
CA THR A 347 47.98 -12.41 8.39
C THR A 347 46.53 -12.19 8.77
N ILE A 348 45.92 -11.16 8.20
CA ILE A 348 44.46 -10.96 8.28
C ILE A 348 43.89 -10.58 6.92
N ARG A 349 42.72 -11.09 6.60
CA ARG A 349 41.93 -10.70 5.44
C ARG A 349 40.54 -10.29 5.87
N PHE A 350 40.01 -9.23 5.28
CA PHE A 350 38.62 -8.81 5.49
C PHE A 350 37.75 -9.18 4.29
N ALA A 351 36.50 -9.52 4.60
CA ALA A 351 35.40 -9.49 3.66
C ALA A 351 34.20 -8.82 4.33
N TRP A 352 33.32 -8.23 3.54
CA TRP A 352 32.16 -7.53 4.07
C TRP A 352 30.94 -7.67 3.18
N TYR A 353 29.79 -7.83 3.83
CA TYR A 353 28.48 -7.81 3.20
C TYR A 353 27.98 -6.38 3.06
N MET A 354 27.30 -6.05 1.97
CA MET A 354 26.67 -4.75 1.74
C MET A 354 25.26 -4.91 1.16
N GLU A 355 24.29 -4.20 1.71
CA GLU A 355 22.90 -4.12 1.23
C GLU A 355 22.31 -2.72 1.42
N VAL A 356 21.45 -2.31 0.49
CA VAL A 356 20.54 -1.15 0.62
C VAL A 356 19.13 -1.57 0.22
N THR A 357 18.10 -0.93 0.76
CA THR A 357 16.69 -1.23 0.41
C THR A 357 16.09 -0.26 -0.60
N SER A 358 16.73 0.91 -0.78
CA SER A 358 16.27 1.95 -1.71
C SER A 358 17.39 2.43 -2.64
N SER A 359 17.03 2.88 -3.85
CA SER A 359 17.97 3.47 -4.81
C SER A 359 18.50 4.85 -4.38
N VAL A 360 17.89 5.47 -3.37
CA VAL A 360 18.34 6.76 -2.81
C VAL A 360 19.23 6.60 -1.58
N ASP A 361 19.38 5.38 -1.05
CA ASP A 361 20.29 5.11 0.06
C ASP A 361 21.75 5.29 -0.38
N VAL A 362 22.62 5.70 0.55
CA VAL A 362 24.07 5.79 0.31
C VAL A 362 24.75 4.82 1.25
N LEU A 363 25.51 3.86 0.72
CA LEU A 363 26.39 2.99 1.49
C LEU A 363 27.76 2.89 0.80
N LYS A 364 28.79 3.51 1.38
CA LYS A 364 30.15 3.55 0.83
C LYS A 364 31.17 3.28 1.91
N LEU A 365 31.88 2.15 1.84
CA LEU A 365 33.05 1.90 2.67
C LEU A 365 34.23 2.72 2.12
N LYS A 366 34.80 3.60 2.95
CA LYS A 366 35.94 4.46 2.57
C LYS A 366 37.27 3.88 3.02
N GLN A 367 37.34 3.37 4.25
CA GLN A 367 38.57 2.87 4.84
C GLN A 367 38.27 1.82 5.90
N ILE A 368 39.08 0.76 5.91
CA ILE A 368 39.34 -0.09 7.08
C ILE A 368 40.78 0.21 7.47
N ARG A 369 41.00 0.63 8.72
CA ARG A 369 42.33 0.86 9.29
C ARG A 369 42.54 -0.14 10.41
N VAL A 370 43.65 -0.84 10.40
CA VAL A 370 44.03 -1.76 11.47
C VAL A 370 45.27 -1.18 12.14
N ASN A 371 45.18 -0.91 13.44
CA ASN A 371 46.29 -0.37 14.22
C ASN A 371 46.96 -1.51 14.99
N TYR A 372 48.28 -1.46 15.11
CA TYR A 372 49.09 -2.50 15.74
C TYR A 372 50.07 -1.92 16.75
N ASN A 373 50.42 -2.71 17.75
CA ASN A 373 51.42 -2.39 18.75
C ASN A 373 52.80 -2.84 18.28
N THR A 374 53.82 -2.07 18.66
CA THR A 374 55.22 -2.40 18.42
C THR A 374 55.98 -2.62 19.72
N VAL A 375 57.08 -3.39 19.64
CA VAL A 375 58.04 -3.57 20.75
C VAL A 375 58.69 -2.26 21.18
#